data_AF-A0A3L8DX19-F1
#
_entry.id   AF-A0A3L8DX19-F1
#
_cell.length_a   1.000
_cell.length_b   1.000
_cell.length_c   1.000
_cell.angle_alpha   90.00
_cell.angle_beta   90.00
_cell.angle_gamma   90.00
#
_symmetry.space_group_name_H-M   'P 1'
#
loop_
_entity.id
_entity.type
_entity.pdbx_description
1 polymer ?
#
loop_
_entity_poly.entity_id
_entity_poly.type
_entity_poly.pdbx_seq_one_letter_code
_entity_poly.pdbx_strand_id
1 'polypeptide(L)'
;MAFKNRVLTGAVINDGHVEPRRFLEDARDMVIERVRDSLATLNGVKVNTAFNAEFVASEKTAVKTIATRNRGLLPLSELREWYDEHVMETTLAALDEFQERDSGWALSKILNLTINVNKYNPMRAGCVIDIPRAIQAKRAVVNVRAWAVVAAVYPSARHADRKAQYPDFTSMLDVSVIEFPMTLDQIGRFERGNDVSINVFIEDDDGKRGVIVPLRLTDRKRNRYVNLLYVPDGRAGQPGHFVWIRDLSRLVSAQLSGKKQRKYICDRCLHYFATADRLAAHAVDCGIINDCAIIFPSEDKLLTFRNFKRKERAPFVVYADLKCTLEKNEDEEGTANTGAYQRHRAFSVGYYVRCAYDESSAYRSHRGEDCVPWFVGELGDLARRVKAILASNTPMRDLTSEQREELRDATALCHVCGKPFAEADTRVRDHCHLTGRYRGPAHSACNLNYKDSHVIPVIFHNLSGYDAHFIIEDVANAFESSVELLPLTKERYITFTKNVANTEDGCGTCVKLRFVDSYKFLSTSLDTLASYFDKSHMRILRSEFLHLSEEDFELLTRKGVFPYEYVDSAEKLLETRLPQRESFHSSLTGDTVSGDDYAHAITV
;
A
#
# COMPACT_ATOMS: atom_id res chain seq x y z
N MET A 1 9.70 -0.77 -8.40
CA MET A 1 10.66 -1.70 -9.04
C MET A 1 9.91 -2.88 -9.70
N ALA A 2 8.84 -2.62 -10.44
CA ALA A 2 7.89 -3.66 -10.91
C ALA A 2 8.33 -4.41 -12.20
N PHE A 3 9.37 -3.93 -12.89
CA PHE A 3 9.77 -4.44 -14.20
C PHE A 3 11.08 -5.25 -14.21
N LYS A 4 11.78 -5.39 -13.08
CA LYS A 4 13.09 -6.09 -13.04
C LYS A 4 13.01 -7.58 -13.41
N ASN A 5 11.84 -8.20 -13.27
CA ASN A 5 11.61 -9.62 -13.58
C ASN A 5 10.90 -9.85 -14.93
N ARG A 6 10.62 -8.78 -15.69
CA ARG A 6 9.94 -8.89 -16.98
C ARG A 6 10.95 -9.28 -18.06
N VAL A 7 10.70 -10.41 -18.69
CA VAL A 7 11.61 -10.99 -19.68
C VAL A 7 11.16 -10.61 -21.08
N LEU A 8 9.84 -10.57 -21.30
CA LEU A 8 9.27 -10.22 -22.58
C LEU A 8 7.98 -9.41 -22.40
N THR A 9 7.82 -8.39 -23.24
CA THR A 9 6.52 -7.79 -23.56
C THR A 9 6.34 -7.91 -25.07
N GLY A 10 5.28 -8.56 -25.52
CA GLY A 10 4.89 -8.65 -26.93
C GLY A 10 3.48 -8.11 -27.12
N ALA A 11 3.13 -7.68 -28.33
CA ALA A 11 1.78 -7.28 -28.67
C ALA A 11 1.38 -7.85 -30.02
N VAL A 12 0.22 -8.51 -30.08
CA VAL A 12 -0.43 -8.90 -31.33
C VAL A 12 -1.32 -7.75 -31.75
N ILE A 13 -0.96 -7.06 -32.82
CA ILE A 13 -1.68 -5.89 -33.33
C ILE A 13 -2.87 -6.37 -34.16
N ASN A 14 -4.03 -5.75 -33.94
CA ASN A 14 -5.22 -6.07 -34.73
C ASN A 14 -5.10 -5.55 -36.17
N ASP A 15 -5.31 -6.43 -37.16
CA ASP A 15 -5.32 -6.11 -38.60
C ASP A 15 -6.72 -6.31 -39.20
N GLY A 16 -7.70 -5.58 -38.66
CA GLY A 16 -9.06 -5.52 -39.22
C GLY A 16 -10.11 -6.43 -38.58
N HIS A 17 -9.80 -7.15 -37.49
CA HIS A 17 -10.81 -7.91 -36.75
C HIS A 17 -11.75 -6.98 -36.00
N VAL A 18 -13.05 -7.26 -36.14
CA VAL A 18 -14.13 -6.58 -35.41
C VAL A 18 -14.64 -7.46 -34.25
N GLU A 19 -14.66 -8.78 -34.45
CA GLU A 19 -15.15 -9.75 -33.47
C GLU A 19 -14.02 -10.20 -32.52
N PRO A 20 -14.15 -10.00 -31.19
CA PRO A 20 -13.12 -10.36 -30.22
C PRO A 20 -12.74 -11.84 -30.22
N ARG A 21 -13.73 -12.74 -30.38
CA ARG A 21 -13.49 -14.18 -30.38
C ARG A 21 -12.56 -14.58 -31.54
N ARG A 22 -12.86 -14.12 -32.76
CA ARG A 22 -12.01 -14.39 -33.93
C ARG A 22 -10.60 -13.83 -33.77
N PHE A 23 -10.47 -12.59 -33.27
CA PHE A 23 -9.17 -12.00 -33.01
C PHE A 23 -8.33 -12.82 -32.01
N LEU A 24 -8.94 -13.31 -30.94
CA LEU A 24 -8.27 -14.15 -29.94
C LEU A 24 -7.94 -15.54 -30.51
N GLU A 25 -8.79 -16.11 -31.36
CA GLU A 25 -8.50 -17.37 -32.06
C GLU A 25 -7.27 -17.24 -32.97
N ASP A 26 -7.19 -16.17 -33.77
CA ASP A 26 -6.07 -15.93 -34.69
C ASP A 26 -4.78 -15.53 -33.94
N ALA A 27 -4.90 -14.83 -32.81
CA ALA A 27 -3.76 -14.48 -31.97
C ALA A 27 -3.17 -15.69 -31.21
N ARG A 28 -3.90 -16.80 -31.10
CA ARG A 28 -3.56 -17.97 -30.27
C ARG A 28 -2.18 -18.53 -30.59
N ASP A 29 -1.93 -18.88 -31.84
CA ASP A 29 -0.71 -19.58 -32.22
C ASP A 29 0.52 -18.68 -32.03
N MET A 30 0.39 -17.39 -32.35
CA MET A 30 1.44 -16.40 -32.11
C MET A 30 1.76 -16.23 -30.61
N VAL A 31 0.73 -16.19 -29.76
CA VAL A 31 0.91 -16.10 -28.30
C VAL A 31 1.57 -17.37 -27.76
N ILE A 32 1.08 -18.53 -28.16
CA ILE A 32 1.60 -19.83 -27.73
C ILE A 32 3.05 -20.01 -28.17
N GLU A 33 3.39 -19.69 -29.41
CA GLU A 33 4.75 -19.75 -29.92
C GLU A 33 5.67 -18.86 -29.10
N ARG A 34 5.26 -17.62 -28.82
CA ARG A 34 6.09 -16.69 -28.05
C ARG A 34 6.30 -17.10 -26.60
N VAL A 35 5.28 -17.71 -25.98
CA VAL A 35 5.38 -18.30 -24.64
C VAL A 35 6.26 -19.55 -24.67
N ARG A 36 6.16 -20.37 -25.72
CA ARG A 36 6.98 -21.58 -25.91
C ARG A 36 8.46 -21.23 -26.09
N ASP A 37 8.81 -20.21 -26.86
CA ASP A 37 10.19 -19.72 -26.99
C ASP A 37 10.76 -19.26 -25.65
N SER A 38 9.93 -18.54 -24.89
CA SER A 38 10.28 -18.06 -23.56
C SER A 38 10.48 -19.24 -22.60
N LEU A 39 9.64 -20.28 -22.69
CA LEU A 39 9.77 -21.53 -21.93
C LEU A 39 10.98 -22.38 -22.32
N ALA A 40 11.35 -22.38 -23.61
CA ALA A 40 12.56 -23.05 -24.10
C ALA A 40 13.83 -22.42 -23.52
N THR A 41 13.80 -21.10 -23.30
CA THR A 41 14.92 -20.34 -22.72
C THR A 41 14.86 -20.33 -21.19
N LEU A 42 13.67 -20.37 -20.61
CA LEU A 42 13.40 -20.23 -19.18
C LEU A 42 12.50 -21.37 -18.72
N ASN A 43 13.02 -22.23 -17.85
CA ASN A 43 12.36 -23.45 -17.36
C ASN A 43 11.05 -23.26 -16.56
N GLY A 44 10.51 -22.04 -16.54
CA GLY A 44 9.24 -21.63 -16.01
C GLY A 44 9.02 -20.13 -16.26
N VAL A 45 7.78 -19.76 -16.60
CA VAL A 45 7.41 -18.36 -16.80
C VAL A 45 6.09 -18.04 -16.11
N LYS A 46 5.90 -16.77 -15.72
CA LYS A 46 4.60 -16.24 -15.31
C LYS A 46 4.07 -15.34 -16.41
N VAL A 47 2.96 -15.73 -17.02
CA VAL A 47 2.36 -15.04 -18.15
C VAL A 47 1.06 -14.36 -17.72
N ASN A 48 0.86 -13.14 -18.21
CA ASN A 48 -0.46 -12.53 -18.27
C ASN A 48 -0.67 -11.85 -19.62
N THR A 49 -1.93 -11.66 -19.97
CA THR A 49 -2.36 -10.99 -21.20
C THR A 49 -3.18 -9.75 -20.86
N ALA A 50 -3.17 -8.77 -21.75
CA ALA A 50 -3.94 -7.54 -21.65
C ALA A 50 -4.55 -7.22 -23.01
N PHE A 51 -5.87 -7.38 -23.10
CA PHE A 51 -6.67 -7.05 -24.27
C PHE A 51 -6.99 -5.56 -24.25
N ASN A 52 -6.57 -4.84 -25.29
CA ASN A 52 -6.76 -3.40 -25.40
C ASN A 52 -7.74 -3.11 -26.53
N ALA A 53 -8.81 -2.38 -26.21
CA ALA A 53 -9.81 -2.00 -27.19
C ALA A 53 -10.40 -0.62 -26.88
N GLU A 54 -10.89 0.01 -27.93
CA GLU A 54 -11.66 1.24 -27.88
C GLU A 54 -13.14 0.91 -27.70
N PHE A 55 -13.77 1.60 -26.75
CA PHE A 55 -15.19 1.50 -26.47
C PHE A 55 -15.84 2.86 -26.67
N VAL A 56 -17.10 2.86 -27.10
CA VAL A 56 -17.91 4.06 -27.32
C VAL A 56 -19.18 3.98 -26.48
N ALA A 57 -19.52 5.05 -25.78
CA ALA A 57 -20.79 5.24 -25.10
C ALA A 57 -21.34 6.63 -25.46
N SER A 58 -22.47 6.67 -26.17
CA SER A 58 -23.04 7.90 -26.73
C SER A 58 -22.00 8.67 -27.57
N GLU A 59 -21.57 9.87 -27.15
CA GLU A 59 -20.55 10.68 -27.84
C GLU A 59 -19.12 10.50 -27.27
N LYS A 60 -18.92 9.61 -26.30
CA LYS A 60 -17.63 9.44 -25.61
C LYS A 60 -16.90 8.19 -26.13
N THR A 61 -15.64 8.38 -26.52
CA THR A 61 -14.74 7.29 -26.93
C THR A 61 -13.61 7.12 -25.92
N ALA A 62 -13.34 5.90 -25.47
CA ALA A 62 -12.28 5.62 -24.51
C ALA A 62 -11.60 4.26 -24.76
N VAL A 63 -10.27 4.24 -24.63
CA VAL A 63 -9.49 2.99 -24.66
C VAL A 63 -9.55 2.33 -23.29
N LYS A 64 -9.90 1.04 -23.26
CA LYS A 64 -9.97 0.23 -22.04
C LYS A 64 -9.11 -1.02 -22.21
N THR A 65 -8.55 -1.48 -21.09
CA THR A 65 -7.68 -2.65 -21.01
C THR A 65 -8.31 -3.68 -20.09
N ILE A 66 -8.46 -4.91 -20.59
CA ILE A 66 -8.89 -6.08 -19.83
C ILE A 66 -7.67 -6.98 -19.64
N ALA A 67 -7.19 -7.09 -18.40
CA ALA A 67 -5.98 -7.84 -18.09
C ALA A 67 -6.31 -9.14 -17.34
N THR A 68 -5.69 -10.24 -17.77
CA THR A 68 -5.79 -11.54 -17.11
C THR A 68 -4.86 -11.64 -15.90
N ARG A 69 -5.16 -12.57 -14.99
CA ARG A 69 -4.31 -12.85 -13.82
C ARG A 69 -3.00 -13.51 -14.26
N ASN A 70 -1.91 -13.24 -13.54
CA ASN A 70 -0.63 -13.91 -13.76
C ASN A 70 -0.76 -15.42 -13.50
N ARG A 71 -0.44 -16.25 -14.49
CA ARG A 71 -0.41 -17.72 -14.39
C ARG A 71 1.00 -18.24 -14.58
N GLY A 72 1.41 -19.20 -13.74
CA GLY A 72 2.68 -19.90 -13.90
C GLY A 72 2.55 -20.99 -14.95
N LEU A 73 3.40 -20.96 -15.97
CA LEU A 73 3.51 -21.94 -17.04
C LEU A 73 4.87 -22.61 -17.03
N LEU A 74 4.89 -23.87 -17.43
CA LEU A 74 6.01 -24.79 -17.32
C LEU A 74 6.22 -25.51 -18.65
N PRO A 75 7.39 -26.10 -18.91
CA PRO A 75 7.64 -26.80 -20.18
C PRO A 75 6.67 -27.93 -20.50
N LEU A 76 6.05 -28.53 -19.48
CA LEU A 76 5.03 -29.59 -19.60
C LEU A 76 3.59 -29.08 -19.52
N SER A 77 3.37 -27.76 -19.42
CA SER A 77 2.02 -27.20 -19.36
C SER A 77 1.35 -27.29 -20.74
N GLU A 78 0.08 -27.70 -20.76
CA GLU A 78 -0.75 -27.67 -21.97
C GLU A 78 -1.09 -26.22 -22.34
N LEU A 79 -0.27 -25.62 -23.22
CA LEU A 79 -0.38 -24.20 -23.58
C LEU A 79 -1.68 -23.86 -24.30
N ARG A 80 -2.28 -24.83 -24.99
CA ARG A 80 -3.54 -24.63 -25.72
C ARG A 80 -4.72 -24.53 -24.77
N GLU A 81 -4.81 -25.46 -23.81
CA GLU A 81 -5.80 -25.42 -22.73
C GLU A 81 -5.67 -24.13 -21.91
N TRP A 82 -4.44 -23.75 -21.55
CA TRP A 82 -4.19 -22.48 -20.87
C TRP A 82 -4.70 -21.28 -21.65
N TYR A 83 -4.44 -21.21 -22.95
CA TYR A 83 -4.88 -20.09 -23.76
C TYR A 83 -6.41 -20.04 -23.82
N ASP A 84 -7.04 -21.17 -24.10
CA ASP A 84 -8.49 -21.26 -24.30
C ASP A 84 -9.22 -20.91 -23.00
N GLU A 85 -8.87 -21.54 -21.89
CA GLU A 85 -9.59 -21.34 -20.63
C GLU A 85 -9.24 -20.04 -19.92
N HIS A 86 -7.98 -19.61 -19.96
CA HIS A 86 -7.49 -18.54 -19.08
C HIS A 86 -7.16 -17.23 -19.79
N VAL A 87 -7.06 -17.25 -21.13
CA VAL A 87 -6.92 -16.03 -21.93
C VAL A 87 -8.20 -15.75 -22.69
N MET A 88 -8.71 -16.71 -23.46
CA MET A 88 -9.85 -16.48 -24.34
C MET A 88 -11.16 -16.35 -23.56
N GLU A 89 -11.57 -17.40 -22.84
CA GLU A 89 -12.86 -17.40 -22.13
C GLU A 89 -12.92 -16.35 -21.02
N THR A 90 -11.82 -16.08 -20.31
CA THR A 90 -11.77 -15.01 -19.30
C THR A 90 -11.89 -13.61 -19.89
N THR A 91 -11.30 -13.37 -21.07
CA THR A 91 -11.38 -12.07 -21.74
C THR A 91 -12.77 -11.86 -22.32
N LEU A 92 -13.37 -12.90 -22.92
CA LEU A 92 -14.72 -12.85 -23.47
C LEU A 92 -15.77 -12.66 -22.38
N ALA A 93 -15.72 -13.44 -21.30
CA ALA A 93 -16.63 -13.26 -20.17
C ALA A 93 -16.53 -11.85 -19.56
N ALA A 94 -15.31 -11.28 -19.47
CA ALA A 94 -15.12 -9.92 -19.01
C ALA A 94 -15.62 -8.87 -20.00
N LEU A 95 -15.61 -9.13 -21.31
CA LEU A 95 -16.20 -8.26 -22.32
C LEU A 95 -17.73 -8.29 -22.27
N ASP A 96 -18.32 -9.48 -22.10
CA ASP A 96 -19.76 -9.67 -21.99
C ASP A 96 -20.29 -8.99 -20.72
N GLU A 97 -19.65 -9.22 -19.57
CA GLU A 97 -19.99 -8.54 -18.29
C GLU A 97 -19.88 -7.00 -18.42
N PHE A 98 -18.96 -6.52 -19.25
CA PHE A 98 -18.76 -5.10 -19.48
C PHE A 98 -19.86 -4.46 -20.34
N GLN A 99 -20.42 -5.21 -21.28
CA GLN A 99 -21.50 -4.78 -22.17
C GLN A 99 -22.88 -4.92 -21.53
N GLU A 100 -23.11 -5.99 -20.76
CA GLU A 100 -24.44 -6.33 -20.22
C GLU A 100 -24.85 -5.54 -18.97
N ARG A 101 -23.92 -4.96 -18.19
CA ARG A 101 -24.23 -4.27 -16.93
C ARG A 101 -24.49 -2.76 -17.06
N ASP A 102 -25.35 -2.36 -18.00
CA ASP A 102 -25.87 -0.99 -18.14
C ASP A 102 -24.81 0.12 -18.32
N SER A 103 -23.56 -0.23 -18.65
CA SER A 103 -22.48 0.76 -18.74
C SER A 103 -22.63 1.71 -19.94
N GLY A 104 -23.47 1.35 -20.92
CA GLY A 104 -23.67 2.07 -22.18
C GLY A 104 -22.48 2.00 -23.14
N TRP A 105 -21.42 1.26 -22.80
CA TRP A 105 -20.19 1.16 -23.60
C TRP A 105 -20.23 -0.03 -24.55
N ALA A 106 -20.31 0.25 -25.85
CA ALA A 106 -20.15 -0.74 -26.90
C ALA A 106 -18.68 -0.81 -27.34
N LEU A 107 -18.22 -2.01 -27.72
CA LEU A 107 -16.92 -2.20 -28.34
C LEU A 107 -16.90 -1.55 -29.73
N SER A 108 -15.98 -0.61 -29.96
CA SER A 108 -15.80 0.09 -31.24
C SER A 108 -14.68 -0.55 -32.07
N LYS A 109 -13.49 -0.71 -31.48
CA LYS A 109 -12.31 -1.16 -32.20
C LYS A 109 -11.37 -1.96 -31.31
N ILE A 110 -10.94 -3.12 -31.77
CA ILE A 110 -9.87 -3.89 -31.12
C ILE A 110 -8.52 -3.27 -31.50
N LEU A 111 -7.66 -2.99 -30.51
CA LEU A 111 -6.34 -2.40 -30.77
C LEU A 111 -5.25 -3.48 -30.83
N ASN A 112 -5.10 -4.24 -29.74
CA ASN A 112 -4.10 -5.30 -29.66
C ASN A 112 -4.32 -6.22 -28.44
N LEU A 113 -3.64 -7.36 -28.46
CA LEU A 113 -3.44 -8.23 -27.30
C LEU A 113 -1.98 -8.14 -26.85
N THR A 114 -1.73 -7.53 -25.69
CA THR A 114 -0.40 -7.50 -25.08
C THR A 114 -0.16 -8.75 -24.23
N ILE A 115 1.02 -9.35 -24.35
CA ILE A 115 1.46 -10.51 -23.57
C ILE A 115 2.67 -10.07 -22.74
N ASN A 116 2.61 -10.27 -21.42
CA ASN A 116 3.78 -10.07 -20.57
C ASN A 116 4.25 -11.42 -20.01
N VAL A 117 5.54 -11.71 -20.20
CA VAL A 117 6.19 -12.91 -19.69
C VAL A 117 7.22 -12.51 -18.65
N ASN A 118 7.09 -13.06 -17.46
CA ASN A 118 7.97 -12.80 -16.32
C ASN A 118 8.74 -14.07 -15.94
N LYS A 119 9.97 -13.94 -15.45
CA LYS A 119 10.76 -15.09 -14.99
C LYS A 119 10.05 -15.78 -13.82
N TYR A 120 9.91 -17.11 -13.89
CA TYR A 120 9.30 -17.91 -12.83
C TYR A 120 10.12 -19.17 -12.58
N ASN A 121 10.64 -19.34 -11.36
CA ASN A 121 11.35 -20.54 -10.97
C ASN A 121 10.54 -21.28 -9.90
N PRO A 122 9.71 -22.26 -10.26
CA PRO A 122 9.15 -23.16 -9.26
C PRO A 122 10.27 -24.04 -8.71
N MET A 123 10.57 -23.93 -7.43
CA MET A 123 11.51 -24.84 -6.78
C MET A 123 10.90 -26.25 -6.77
N ARG A 124 11.43 -27.13 -7.62
CA ARG A 124 11.05 -28.55 -7.74
C ARG A 124 12.18 -29.42 -7.22
N ALA A 125 11.88 -30.52 -6.54
CA ALA A 125 12.91 -31.45 -6.08
C ALA A 125 12.87 -32.82 -6.78
N GLY A 126 13.93 -33.17 -7.50
CA GLY A 126 14.19 -34.46 -8.12
C GLY A 126 15.27 -35.28 -7.40
N CYS A 127 15.72 -36.34 -8.07
CA CYS A 127 16.30 -37.51 -7.41
C CYS A 127 17.84 -37.60 -7.42
N VAL A 128 18.55 -36.75 -8.17
CA VAL A 128 20.00 -36.95 -8.43
C VAL A 128 20.78 -35.64 -8.39
N ILE A 129 21.34 -35.29 -7.23
CA ILE A 129 22.28 -34.16 -7.10
C ILE A 129 23.40 -34.52 -6.10
N ASP A 130 24.64 -34.19 -6.48
CA ASP A 130 25.78 -34.21 -5.57
C ASP A 130 25.77 -32.96 -4.68
N ILE A 131 25.73 -33.16 -3.36
CA ILE A 131 25.71 -32.06 -2.40
C ILE A 131 27.04 -31.29 -2.46
N PRO A 132 27.04 -29.95 -2.39
CA PRO A 132 28.28 -29.16 -2.31
C PRO A 132 29.25 -29.63 -1.22
N ARG A 133 30.54 -29.70 -1.53
CA ARG A 133 31.59 -30.17 -0.60
C ARG A 133 31.59 -29.40 0.73
N ALA A 134 31.30 -28.10 0.70
CA ALA A 134 31.21 -27.26 1.90
C ALA A 134 30.14 -27.74 2.89
N ILE A 135 29.02 -28.28 2.39
CA ILE A 135 27.94 -28.82 3.21
C ILE A 135 28.26 -30.25 3.65
N GLN A 136 28.84 -31.08 2.77
CA GLN A 136 29.28 -32.44 3.11
C GLN A 136 30.33 -32.44 4.23
N ALA A 137 31.28 -31.50 4.21
CA ALA A 137 32.34 -31.37 5.21
C ALA A 137 31.78 -31.13 6.63
N LYS A 138 30.62 -30.48 6.75
CA LYS A 138 29.95 -30.25 8.04
C LYS A 138 29.38 -31.54 8.64
N ARG A 139 29.26 -32.63 7.85
CA ARG A 139 28.64 -33.92 8.23
C ARG A 139 27.23 -33.78 8.83
N ALA A 140 26.54 -32.68 8.55
CA ALA A 140 25.28 -32.29 9.16
C ALA A 140 24.03 -32.83 8.44
N VAL A 141 24.21 -33.31 7.22
CA VAL A 141 23.13 -33.73 6.32
C VAL A 141 23.31 -35.18 5.88
N VAL A 142 22.20 -35.85 5.55
CA VAL A 142 22.18 -37.22 5.04
C VAL A 142 21.49 -37.23 3.69
N ASN A 143 22.24 -37.61 2.65
CA ASN A 143 21.73 -37.73 1.29
C ASN A 143 21.22 -39.14 1.03
N VAL A 144 19.90 -39.32 1.01
CA VAL A 144 19.27 -40.57 0.57
C VAL A 144 18.40 -40.25 -0.62
N ARG A 145 18.80 -40.75 -1.80
CA ARG A 145 18.15 -40.45 -3.08
C ARG A 145 16.66 -40.75 -3.02
N ALA A 146 15.81 -39.72 -3.19
CA ALA A 146 14.34 -39.75 -3.17
C ALA A 146 13.68 -40.11 -1.82
N TRP A 147 14.44 -40.17 -0.74
CA TRP A 147 14.03 -40.80 0.52
C TRP A 147 14.31 -39.91 1.75
N ALA A 148 14.49 -38.60 1.56
CA ALA A 148 14.90 -37.69 2.62
C ALA A 148 13.92 -37.67 3.82
N VAL A 149 12.61 -37.70 3.56
CA VAL A 149 11.60 -37.76 4.63
C VAL A 149 11.63 -39.10 5.36
N VAL A 150 11.70 -40.23 4.62
CA VAL A 150 11.80 -41.57 5.22
C VAL A 150 13.07 -41.71 6.06
N ALA A 151 14.19 -41.16 5.57
CA ALA A 151 15.45 -41.19 6.29
C ALA A 151 15.40 -40.40 7.61
N ALA A 152 14.58 -39.35 7.66
CA ALA A 152 14.36 -38.57 8.88
C ALA A 152 13.43 -39.28 9.87
N VAL A 153 12.38 -39.95 9.39
CA VAL A 153 11.40 -40.66 10.24
C VAL A 153 11.96 -41.99 10.75
N TYR A 154 12.77 -42.68 9.95
CA TYR A 154 13.39 -43.98 10.28
C TYR A 154 14.93 -43.90 10.19
N PRO A 155 15.60 -43.18 11.09
CA PRO A 155 17.03 -42.89 10.96
C PRO A 155 17.90 -44.14 11.16
N SER A 156 18.77 -44.45 10.20
CA SER A 156 19.78 -45.49 10.34
C SER A 156 21.08 -44.94 10.94
N ALA A 157 21.69 -45.70 11.87
CA ALA A 157 22.97 -45.35 12.48
C ALA A 157 24.19 -45.70 11.62
N ARG A 158 24.07 -46.69 10.72
CA ARG A 158 25.17 -47.20 9.87
C ARG A 158 24.76 -47.12 8.41
N HIS A 159 25.67 -46.60 7.57
CA HIS A 159 25.44 -46.46 6.12
C HIS A 159 24.11 -45.74 5.78
N ALA A 160 23.84 -44.64 6.50
CA ALA A 160 22.61 -43.86 6.38
C ALA A 160 22.38 -43.25 4.98
N ASP A 161 23.38 -43.30 4.11
CA ASP A 161 23.31 -42.91 2.69
C ASP A 161 22.71 -44.00 1.79
N ARG A 162 22.60 -45.25 2.26
CA ARG A 162 22.18 -46.41 1.45
C ARG A 162 20.67 -46.66 1.54
N LYS A 163 20.00 -46.70 0.39
CA LYS A 163 18.56 -47.02 0.28
C LYS A 163 18.14 -48.32 0.96
N ALA A 164 18.99 -49.35 0.89
CA ALA A 164 18.71 -50.67 1.48
C ALA A 164 18.52 -50.66 3.02
N GLN A 165 18.83 -49.56 3.69
CA GLN A 165 18.63 -49.39 5.13
C GLN A 165 17.23 -48.88 5.48
N TYR A 166 16.41 -48.53 4.49
CA TYR A 166 15.13 -47.86 4.69
C TYR A 166 13.96 -48.67 4.08
N PRO A 167 12.79 -48.71 4.75
CA PRO A 167 11.59 -49.40 4.27
C PRO A 167 10.87 -48.62 3.16
N ASP A 168 10.29 -49.30 2.16
CA ASP A 168 9.71 -48.65 0.98
C ASP A 168 8.80 -47.46 1.32
N PHE A 169 9.06 -46.31 0.69
CA PHE A 169 8.40 -45.06 1.04
C PHE A 169 6.90 -45.11 0.76
N THR A 170 6.47 -45.86 -0.25
CA THR A 170 5.06 -46.10 -0.60
C THR A 170 4.31 -46.90 0.48
N SER A 171 5.03 -47.73 1.24
CA SER A 171 4.45 -48.52 2.33
C SER A 171 4.34 -47.76 3.65
N MET A 172 5.08 -46.64 3.78
CA MET A 172 5.23 -45.90 5.04
C MET A 172 4.58 -44.52 5.00
N LEU A 173 4.40 -43.95 3.81
CA LEU A 173 3.90 -42.59 3.60
C LEU A 173 2.81 -42.60 2.53
N ASP A 174 1.72 -41.87 2.78
CA ASP A 174 0.72 -41.55 1.78
C ASP A 174 1.29 -40.51 0.80
N VAL A 175 1.71 -41.00 -0.36
CA VAL A 175 2.20 -40.20 -1.49
C VAL A 175 1.17 -40.02 -2.60
N SER A 176 -0.05 -40.54 -2.42
CA SER A 176 -1.13 -40.44 -3.43
C SER A 176 -1.55 -38.99 -3.71
N VAL A 177 -1.34 -38.11 -2.72
CA VAL A 177 -1.68 -36.68 -2.75
C VAL A 177 -0.60 -35.78 -3.36
N ILE A 178 0.49 -36.37 -3.89
CA ILE A 178 1.66 -35.65 -4.41
C ILE A 178 1.92 -36.04 -5.86
N GLU A 179 2.22 -35.04 -6.70
CA GLU A 179 2.80 -35.27 -8.02
C GLU A 179 4.32 -35.13 -7.92
N PHE A 180 5.05 -36.14 -8.38
CA PHE A 180 6.51 -36.06 -8.44
C PHE A 180 6.96 -35.37 -9.74
N PRO A 181 7.98 -34.48 -9.70
CA PRO A 181 8.76 -34.05 -8.54
C PRO A 181 7.99 -33.09 -7.62
N MET A 182 8.08 -33.33 -6.30
CA MET A 182 7.38 -32.57 -5.28
C MET A 182 7.74 -31.08 -5.32
N THR A 183 6.72 -30.23 -5.26
CA THR A 183 6.84 -28.76 -5.13
C THR A 183 6.68 -28.31 -3.68
N LEU A 184 7.17 -27.10 -3.35
CA LEU A 184 7.00 -26.52 -2.00
C LEU A 184 5.52 -26.38 -1.58
N ASP A 185 4.64 -26.08 -2.53
CA ASP A 185 3.20 -25.90 -2.28
C ASP A 185 2.50 -27.22 -1.92
N GLN A 186 3.01 -28.35 -2.42
CA GLN A 186 2.49 -29.68 -2.10
C GLN A 186 2.87 -30.16 -0.69
N ILE A 187 3.91 -29.59 -0.07
CA ILE A 187 4.39 -30.02 1.25
C ILE A 187 3.30 -29.87 2.32
N GLY A 188 2.49 -28.81 2.28
CA GLY A 188 1.40 -28.62 3.24
C GLY A 188 0.32 -29.69 3.15
N ARG A 189 0.04 -30.20 1.93
CA ARG A 189 -0.89 -31.34 1.74
C ARG A 189 -0.27 -32.63 2.27
N PHE A 190 1.00 -32.86 1.96
CA PHE A 190 1.74 -34.02 2.44
C PHE A 190 1.84 -34.11 3.96
N GLU A 191 2.11 -32.98 4.64
CA GLU A 191 2.14 -32.88 6.11
C GLU A 191 0.82 -33.29 6.75
N ARG A 192 -0.32 -32.95 6.14
CA ARG A 192 -1.66 -33.31 6.63
C ARG A 192 -1.97 -34.79 6.41
N GLY A 193 -1.58 -35.36 5.27
CA GLY A 193 -1.82 -36.78 4.96
C GLY A 193 -0.98 -37.75 5.78
N ASN A 194 0.19 -37.32 6.26
CA ASN A 194 1.18 -38.21 6.89
C ASN A 194 1.45 -37.94 8.38
N ASP A 195 0.78 -36.94 8.96
CA ASP A 195 1.05 -36.44 10.32
C ASP A 195 2.54 -36.14 10.59
N VAL A 196 3.17 -35.48 9.63
CA VAL A 196 4.58 -35.03 9.68
C VAL A 196 4.62 -33.51 9.61
N SER A 197 5.65 -32.91 10.18
CA SER A 197 5.94 -31.48 10.10
C SER A 197 7.29 -31.26 9.44
N ILE A 198 7.35 -30.41 8.41
CA ILE A 198 8.51 -30.28 7.53
C ILE A 198 8.95 -28.82 7.42
N ASN A 199 10.18 -28.55 7.83
CA ASN A 199 10.86 -27.31 7.49
C ASN A 199 11.82 -27.53 6.33
N VAL A 200 11.91 -26.54 5.45
CA VAL A 200 12.83 -26.54 4.31
C VAL A 200 13.75 -25.33 4.44
N PHE A 201 15.05 -25.57 4.32
CA PHE A 201 16.10 -24.56 4.29
C PHE A 201 16.78 -24.54 2.93
N ILE A 202 17.42 -23.42 2.57
CA ILE A 202 18.18 -23.26 1.33
C ILE A 202 19.48 -22.49 1.60
N GLU A 203 20.48 -22.67 0.74
CA GLU A 203 21.67 -21.80 0.73
C GLU A 203 21.33 -20.47 0.03
N ASP A 204 21.71 -19.35 0.65
CA ASP A 204 21.43 -18.01 0.13
C ASP A 204 22.27 -17.69 -1.11
N ASP A 205 21.59 -17.29 -2.20
CA ASP A 205 22.17 -16.93 -3.48
C ASP A 205 22.64 -15.45 -3.54
N ASP A 206 22.27 -14.59 -2.57
CA ASP A 206 22.50 -13.14 -2.57
C ASP A 206 23.95 -12.72 -2.17
N GLY A 207 24.95 -13.50 -2.60
CA GLY A 207 26.36 -13.10 -2.57
C GLY A 207 27.15 -13.51 -1.33
N LYS A 208 26.55 -14.21 -0.36
CA LYS A 208 27.24 -14.84 0.77
C LYS A 208 27.17 -16.37 0.68
N ARG A 209 28.03 -16.96 -0.17
CA ARG A 209 28.17 -18.42 -0.30
C ARG A 209 28.30 -19.08 1.09
N GLY A 210 27.49 -20.09 1.36
CA GLY A 210 27.53 -20.91 2.56
C GLY A 210 26.56 -20.51 3.69
N VAL A 211 25.76 -19.45 3.53
CA VAL A 211 24.72 -19.05 4.50
C VAL A 211 23.44 -19.83 4.25
N ILE A 212 22.90 -20.48 5.28
CA ILE A 212 21.65 -21.23 5.19
C ILE A 212 20.51 -20.42 5.78
N VAL A 213 19.39 -20.31 5.05
CA VAL A 213 18.19 -19.56 5.42
C VAL A 213 16.93 -20.43 5.35
N PRO A 214 15.89 -20.14 6.16
CA PRO A 214 14.64 -20.86 6.08
C PRO A 214 13.89 -20.47 4.80
N LEU A 215 13.47 -21.48 4.03
CA LEU A 215 12.70 -21.34 2.79
C LEU A 215 11.21 -21.59 3.04
N ARG A 216 10.89 -22.60 3.86
CA ARG A 216 9.53 -22.93 4.30
C ARG A 216 9.60 -23.40 5.73
N LEU A 217 8.72 -22.87 6.58
CA LEU A 217 8.55 -23.32 7.95
C LEU A 217 7.15 -23.88 8.11
N THR A 218 7.03 -24.94 8.91
CA THR A 218 5.74 -25.52 9.27
C THR A 218 5.07 -24.71 10.38
N ASP A 219 3.76 -24.54 10.27
CA ASP A 219 2.97 -23.76 11.25
C ASP A 219 2.81 -24.52 12.57
N ARG A 220 2.79 -25.86 12.51
CA ARG A 220 2.56 -26.72 13.68
C ARG A 220 3.64 -27.78 13.77
N LYS A 221 4.37 -27.82 14.89
CA LYS A 221 5.32 -28.90 15.18
C LYS A 221 4.59 -30.12 15.73
N ARG A 222 4.56 -31.20 14.94
CA ARG A 222 4.09 -32.53 15.35
C ARG A 222 5.22 -33.36 15.93
N ASN A 223 4.89 -34.53 16.48
CA ASN A 223 5.86 -35.49 17.02
C ASN A 223 6.90 -35.91 15.98
N ARG A 224 6.48 -36.09 14.71
CA ARG A 224 7.37 -36.41 13.59
C ARG A 224 7.77 -35.12 12.89
N TYR A 225 8.90 -34.56 13.29
CA TYR A 225 9.40 -33.28 12.80
C TYR A 225 10.70 -33.46 11.98
N VAL A 226 10.72 -32.90 10.78
CA VAL A 226 11.77 -33.11 9.78
C VAL A 226 12.30 -31.77 9.27
N ASN A 227 13.62 -31.61 9.31
CA ASN A 227 14.32 -30.49 8.68
C ASN A 227 14.95 -30.97 7.37
N LEU A 228 14.62 -30.33 6.25
CA LEU A 228 15.15 -30.60 4.93
C LEU A 228 15.99 -29.43 4.43
N LEU A 229 17.03 -29.73 3.67
CA LEU A 229 17.81 -28.77 2.90
C LEU A 229 17.47 -28.96 1.43
N TYR A 230 17.00 -27.90 0.78
CA TYR A 230 16.84 -27.85 -0.66
C TYR A 230 18.17 -27.45 -1.31
N VAL A 231 18.67 -28.31 -2.18
CA VAL A 231 19.91 -28.10 -2.95
C VAL A 231 19.52 -27.90 -4.41
N PRO A 232 19.63 -26.69 -4.98
CA PRO A 232 19.36 -26.49 -6.41
C PRO A 232 20.37 -27.26 -7.27
N ASP A 233 19.95 -27.76 -8.43
CA ASP A 233 20.88 -28.33 -9.42
C ASP A 233 21.61 -27.17 -10.13
N GLY A 234 22.93 -27.30 -10.25
CA GLY A 234 23.76 -26.34 -11.00
C GLY A 234 23.55 -26.40 -12.51
N ARG A 235 22.91 -27.46 -13.03
CA ARG A 235 22.52 -27.57 -14.44
C ARG A 235 21.19 -26.86 -14.66
N ALA A 236 21.18 -25.92 -15.60
CA ALA A 236 19.97 -25.21 -15.99
C ALA A 236 18.86 -26.20 -16.35
N GLY A 237 17.76 -26.13 -15.60
CA GLY A 237 16.53 -26.85 -15.90
C GLY A 237 16.34 -28.22 -15.26
N GLN A 238 17.23 -28.67 -14.38
CA GLN A 238 16.99 -29.86 -13.55
C GLN A 238 16.31 -29.48 -12.21
N PRO A 239 15.38 -30.30 -11.71
CA PRO A 239 14.80 -30.08 -10.39
C PRO A 239 15.90 -30.22 -9.33
N GLY A 240 15.88 -29.35 -8.30
CA GLY A 240 16.75 -29.40 -7.13
C GLY A 240 16.58 -30.70 -6.32
N HIS A 241 17.10 -30.79 -5.10
CA HIS A 241 17.06 -32.02 -4.34
C HIS A 241 16.85 -31.74 -2.85
N PHE A 242 15.97 -32.51 -2.20
CA PHE A 242 15.80 -32.45 -0.76
C PHE A 242 16.75 -33.42 -0.07
N VAL A 243 17.49 -32.89 0.89
CA VAL A 243 18.42 -33.65 1.74
C VAL A 243 17.95 -33.54 3.18
N TRP A 244 18.05 -34.62 3.95
CA TRP A 244 17.71 -34.56 5.37
C TRP A 244 18.80 -33.85 6.18
N ILE A 245 18.41 -32.86 6.98
CA ILE A 245 19.26 -32.19 7.97
C ILE A 245 19.16 -32.96 9.28
N ARG A 246 20.20 -33.75 9.58
CA ARG A 246 20.32 -34.51 10.84
C ARG A 246 20.70 -33.62 12.03
N ASP A 247 21.49 -32.57 11.78
CA ASP A 247 21.93 -31.65 12.84
C ASP A 247 21.97 -30.21 12.31
N LEU A 248 20.91 -29.46 12.60
CA LEU A 248 20.79 -28.05 12.19
C LEU A 248 21.89 -27.19 12.84
N SER A 249 22.18 -27.42 14.12
CA SER A 249 23.19 -26.65 14.84
C SER A 249 24.55 -26.72 14.18
N ARG A 250 24.97 -27.92 13.77
CA ARG A 250 26.23 -28.13 13.05
C ARG A 250 26.22 -27.53 11.64
N LEU A 251 25.07 -27.51 10.97
CA LEU A 251 24.93 -26.94 9.62
C LEU A 251 25.13 -25.41 9.62
N VAL A 252 24.53 -24.70 10.58
CA VAL A 252 24.50 -23.22 10.61
C VAL A 252 25.47 -22.57 11.59
N SER A 253 26.08 -23.32 12.54
CA SER A 253 26.96 -22.74 13.58
C SER A 253 28.07 -21.83 13.05
N ALA A 254 28.64 -22.16 11.90
CA ALA A 254 29.71 -21.41 11.24
C ALA A 254 29.27 -20.04 10.71
N GLN A 255 27.99 -19.88 10.34
CA GLN A 255 27.47 -18.60 9.82
C GLN A 255 27.12 -17.62 10.97
N LEU A 256 26.96 -18.12 12.19
CA LEU A 256 26.57 -17.32 13.35
C LEU A 256 27.75 -16.85 14.21
N SER A 257 28.80 -17.65 14.35
CA SER A 257 30.02 -17.24 15.09
C SER A 257 31.17 -18.22 14.88
N GLY A 258 32.41 -17.70 14.87
CA GLY A 258 33.63 -18.51 14.72
C GLY A 258 34.03 -19.38 15.93
N LYS A 259 33.28 -19.30 17.05
CA LYS A 259 33.57 -20.10 18.25
C LYS A 259 33.13 -21.57 18.07
N LYS A 260 33.99 -22.51 18.46
CA LYS A 260 33.79 -23.98 18.32
C LYS A 260 32.89 -24.63 19.40
N GLN A 261 32.18 -23.84 20.21
CA GLN A 261 31.29 -24.37 21.24
C GLN A 261 29.97 -24.88 20.64
N ARG A 262 29.34 -25.88 21.28
CA ARG A 262 28.02 -26.37 20.89
C ARG A 262 26.98 -25.26 21.08
N LYS A 263 26.21 -24.99 20.02
CA LYS A 263 25.15 -23.98 20.01
C LYS A 263 23.80 -24.67 19.87
N TYR A 264 22.80 -24.19 20.60
CA TYR A 264 21.41 -24.63 20.46
C TYR A 264 20.68 -23.59 19.61
N ILE A 265 20.17 -23.99 18.45
CA ILE A 265 19.67 -23.03 17.45
C ILE A 265 18.17 -23.23 17.26
N CYS A 266 17.43 -22.12 17.26
CA CYS A 266 16.02 -22.11 16.91
C CYS A 266 15.85 -22.31 15.41
N ASP A 267 15.05 -23.28 15.00
CA ASP A 267 14.78 -23.61 13.59
C ASP A 267 13.91 -22.57 12.86
N ARG A 268 13.25 -21.67 13.59
CA ARG A 268 12.37 -20.62 13.07
C ARG A 268 13.10 -19.30 12.86
N CYS A 269 13.72 -18.76 13.91
CA CYS A 269 14.42 -17.47 13.86
C CYS A 269 15.94 -17.58 13.61
N LEU A 270 16.51 -18.79 13.64
CA LEU A 270 17.96 -19.07 13.56
C LEU A 270 18.82 -18.39 14.65
N HIS A 271 18.20 -17.89 15.73
CA HIS A 271 18.93 -17.40 16.89
C HIS A 271 19.57 -18.55 17.68
N TYR A 272 20.74 -18.31 18.28
CA TYR A 272 21.49 -19.32 19.03
C TYR A 272 21.48 -19.07 20.54
N PHE A 273 21.48 -20.15 21.29
CA PHE A 273 21.48 -20.18 22.74
C PHE A 273 22.61 -21.08 23.24
N ALA A 274 23.07 -20.79 24.46
CA ALA A 274 24.13 -21.56 25.12
C ALA A 274 23.64 -22.91 25.69
N THR A 275 22.35 -23.02 26.01
CA THR A 275 21.73 -24.22 26.62
C THR A 275 20.43 -24.61 25.91
N ALA A 276 20.05 -25.89 26.02
CA ALA A 276 18.80 -26.40 25.47
C ALA A 276 17.57 -25.77 26.14
N ASP A 277 17.62 -25.53 27.45
CA ASP A 277 16.49 -24.98 28.22
C ASP A 277 16.14 -23.56 27.78
N ARG A 278 17.15 -22.73 27.47
CA ARG A 278 16.93 -21.38 26.95
C ARG A 278 16.31 -21.40 25.55
N LEU A 279 16.70 -22.36 24.72
CA LEU A 279 16.05 -22.57 23.42
C LEU A 279 14.60 -23.01 23.60
N ALA A 280 14.32 -23.91 24.54
CA ALA A 280 12.96 -24.38 24.81
C ALA A 280 12.05 -23.24 25.29
N ALA A 281 12.53 -22.38 26.21
CA ALA A 281 11.82 -21.19 26.65
C ALA A 281 11.54 -20.23 25.48
N HIS A 282 12.56 -19.94 24.65
CA HIS A 282 12.40 -19.06 23.49
C HIS A 282 11.44 -19.62 22.42
N ALA A 283 11.39 -20.95 22.24
CA ALA A 283 10.59 -21.57 21.19
C ALA A 283 9.08 -21.33 21.36
N VAL A 284 8.61 -21.14 22.61
CA VAL A 284 7.22 -20.80 22.92
C VAL A 284 6.85 -19.45 22.35
N ASP A 285 7.59 -18.40 22.72
CA ASP A 285 7.33 -17.03 22.27
C ASP A 285 7.63 -16.85 20.78
N CYS A 286 8.70 -17.46 20.29
CA CYS A 286 9.10 -17.37 18.88
C CYS A 286 8.07 -17.99 17.95
N GLY A 287 7.35 -19.02 18.38
CA GLY A 287 6.28 -19.64 17.58
C GLY A 287 5.04 -18.75 17.43
N ILE A 288 4.83 -17.79 18.34
CA ILE A 288 3.70 -16.86 18.33
C ILE A 288 4.06 -15.58 17.57
N ILE A 289 5.27 -15.06 17.77
CA ILE A 289 5.65 -13.71 17.32
C ILE A 289 6.32 -13.72 15.94
N ASN A 290 7.12 -14.73 15.63
CA ASN A 290 7.99 -14.71 14.46
C ASN A 290 7.56 -15.74 13.41
N ASP A 291 7.23 -15.30 12.21
CA ASP A 291 6.96 -16.21 11.08
C ASP A 291 8.24 -16.73 10.41
N CYS A 292 9.35 -15.98 10.50
CA CYS A 292 10.64 -16.34 9.91
C CYS A 292 11.82 -15.67 10.63
N ALA A 293 13.05 -15.97 10.17
CA ALA A 293 14.26 -15.32 10.65
C ALA A 293 14.28 -13.84 10.22
N ILE A 294 14.22 -12.93 11.18
CA ILE A 294 14.29 -11.48 10.95
C ILE A 294 15.75 -11.05 10.83
N ILE A 295 16.16 -10.65 9.63
CA ILE A 295 17.47 -10.05 9.39
C ILE A 295 17.30 -8.53 9.36
N PHE A 296 17.79 -7.85 10.39
CA PHE A 296 17.86 -6.40 10.37
C PHE A 296 18.95 -5.92 9.39
N PRO A 297 18.74 -4.79 8.69
CA PRO A 297 19.81 -4.15 7.92
C PRO A 297 21.02 -3.89 8.83
N SER A 298 22.25 -4.04 8.30
CA SER A 298 23.44 -3.58 9.04
C SER A 298 23.34 -2.07 9.29
N GLU A 299 24.03 -1.56 10.31
CA GLU A 299 24.06 -0.11 10.61
C GLU A 299 24.51 0.74 9.42
N ASP A 300 25.19 0.13 8.43
CA ASP A 300 25.60 0.79 7.19
C ASP A 300 24.45 1.04 6.20
N LYS A 301 23.27 0.46 6.44
CA LYS A 301 22.06 0.57 5.60
C LYS A 301 21.01 1.51 6.20
N LEU A 302 21.45 2.59 6.85
CA LEU A 302 20.54 3.62 7.36
C LEU A 302 19.93 4.42 6.20
N LEU A 303 18.59 4.42 6.13
CA LEU A 303 17.85 5.31 5.24
C LEU A 303 17.98 6.74 5.76
N THR A 304 18.60 7.62 4.99
CA THR A 304 18.74 9.04 5.33
C THR A 304 17.69 9.86 4.60
N PHE A 305 17.00 10.71 5.35
CA PHE A 305 16.04 11.64 4.78
C PHE A 305 16.76 12.75 4.01
N ARG A 306 16.50 12.86 2.70
CA ARG A 306 17.19 13.82 1.82
C ARG A 306 16.36 15.06 1.48
N ASN A 307 15.04 14.96 1.52
CA ASN A 307 14.13 16.02 1.06
C ASN A 307 13.71 16.92 2.23
N PHE A 308 14.65 17.69 2.76
CA PHE A 308 14.44 18.51 3.97
C PHE A 308 13.29 19.52 3.86
N LYS A 309 12.95 20.01 2.66
CA LYS A 309 11.72 20.80 2.41
C LYS A 309 10.43 20.18 2.96
N ARG A 310 10.37 18.85 3.09
CA ARG A 310 9.19 18.14 3.62
C ARG A 310 9.15 18.06 5.15
N LYS A 311 10.22 18.50 5.85
CA LYS A 311 10.22 18.66 7.31
C LYS A 311 9.56 19.97 7.73
N GLU A 312 9.54 20.96 6.84
CA GLU A 312 8.96 22.26 7.14
C GLU A 312 7.43 22.16 7.22
N ARG A 313 6.87 22.82 8.22
CA ARG A 313 5.42 22.88 8.40
C ARG A 313 4.81 23.71 7.27
N ALA A 314 3.72 23.25 6.67
CA ALA A 314 2.98 24.02 5.68
C ALA A 314 2.53 25.36 6.32
N PRO A 315 2.85 26.53 5.70
CA PRO A 315 2.51 27.83 6.27
C PRO A 315 1.00 28.04 6.43
N PHE A 316 0.23 27.53 5.48
CA PHE A 316 -1.24 27.57 5.47
C PHE A 316 -1.79 26.17 5.29
N VAL A 317 -2.86 25.86 6.02
CA VAL A 317 -3.62 24.61 5.89
C VAL A 317 -5.09 24.96 5.96
N VAL A 318 -5.90 24.35 5.09
CA VAL A 318 -7.36 24.49 5.13
C VAL A 318 -7.95 23.18 5.61
N TYR A 319 -8.86 23.23 6.58
CA TYR A 319 -9.69 22.11 6.99
C TYR A 319 -11.12 22.42 6.59
N ALA A 320 -11.79 21.52 5.89
CA ALA A 320 -13.14 21.78 5.36
C ALA A 320 -14.06 20.56 5.51
N ASP A 321 -15.36 20.84 5.56
CA ASP A 321 -16.43 19.85 5.63
C ASP A 321 -17.66 20.37 4.85
N LEU A 322 -18.36 19.47 4.16
CA LEU A 322 -19.58 19.78 3.42
C LEU A 322 -20.79 19.09 4.05
N LYS A 323 -21.95 19.73 3.96
CA LYS A 323 -23.25 19.16 4.28
C LYS A 323 -24.13 19.17 3.06
N CYS A 324 -24.89 18.09 2.88
CA CYS A 324 -25.77 17.88 1.74
C CYS A 324 -27.22 17.73 2.19
N THR A 325 -28.15 18.17 1.36
CA THR A 325 -29.56 17.74 1.40
C THR A 325 -29.68 16.39 0.69
N LEU A 326 -30.64 15.57 1.14
CA LEU A 326 -30.92 14.24 0.59
C LEU A 326 -32.22 14.23 -0.20
N GLU A 327 -32.16 14.71 -1.44
CA GLU A 327 -33.32 14.75 -2.34
C GLU A 327 -33.75 13.32 -2.69
N LYS A 328 -35.03 12.99 -2.45
CA LYS A 328 -35.59 11.69 -2.82
C LYS A 328 -35.89 11.69 -4.32
N ASN A 329 -35.56 10.61 -5.01
CA ASN A 329 -35.92 10.46 -6.42
C ASN A 329 -37.40 10.05 -6.50
N GLU A 330 -38.25 10.92 -7.05
CA GLU A 330 -39.70 10.67 -7.20
C GLU A 330 -40.03 9.70 -8.34
N ASP A 331 -39.06 9.29 -9.16
CA ASP A 331 -39.28 8.59 -10.43
C ASP A 331 -39.22 7.04 -10.40
N GLU A 332 -39.13 6.38 -9.24
CA GLU A 332 -39.02 4.91 -9.16
C GLU A 332 -40.07 4.23 -8.26
N GLU A 333 -41.36 4.56 -8.43
CA GLU A 333 -42.45 3.73 -7.86
C GLU A 333 -42.76 2.45 -8.68
N GLY A 334 -41.94 2.08 -9.68
CA GLY A 334 -42.34 1.08 -10.67
C GLY A 334 -41.35 0.00 -11.10
N THR A 335 -40.04 0.25 -11.20
CA THR A 335 -39.13 -0.74 -11.82
C THR A 335 -37.69 -0.63 -11.35
N ALA A 336 -37.17 -1.76 -10.86
CA ALA A 336 -35.78 -2.10 -10.52
C ALA A 336 -35.21 -1.55 -9.19
N ASN A 337 -34.94 -2.46 -8.25
CA ASN A 337 -34.22 -2.26 -6.98
C ASN A 337 -32.72 -1.87 -7.15
N THR A 338 -32.36 -1.13 -8.20
CA THR A 338 -30.96 -0.82 -8.55
C THR A 338 -30.72 0.63 -9.00
N GLY A 339 -31.72 1.51 -8.92
CA GLY A 339 -31.53 2.96 -9.06
C GLY A 339 -30.92 3.59 -7.80
N ALA A 340 -30.23 4.72 -7.96
CA ALA A 340 -29.78 5.52 -6.81
C ALA A 340 -31.04 6.06 -6.09
N TYR A 341 -31.32 5.60 -4.87
CA TYR A 341 -32.56 5.95 -4.16
C TYR A 341 -32.58 7.41 -3.64
N GLN A 342 -31.42 8.07 -3.54
CA GLN A 342 -31.26 9.44 -3.06
C GLN A 342 -30.22 10.19 -3.88
N ARG A 343 -30.52 11.47 -4.16
CA ARG A 343 -29.61 12.43 -4.77
C ARG A 343 -29.07 13.37 -3.69
N HIS A 344 -27.75 13.37 -3.53
CA HIS A 344 -27.09 14.22 -2.56
C HIS A 344 -26.73 15.56 -3.22
N ARG A 345 -27.16 16.67 -2.64
CA ARG A 345 -26.82 18.02 -3.12
C ARG A 345 -26.13 18.81 -2.03
N ALA A 346 -24.89 19.23 -2.27
CA ALA A 346 -24.17 20.07 -1.32
C ALA A 346 -24.91 21.40 -1.11
N PHE A 347 -25.10 21.78 0.16
CA PHE A 347 -25.85 22.97 0.53
C PHE A 347 -25.13 23.86 1.56
N SER A 348 -24.22 23.28 2.33
CA SER A 348 -23.40 24.08 3.25
C SER A 348 -21.95 23.61 3.23
N VAL A 349 -21.07 24.58 3.35
CA VAL A 349 -19.63 24.37 3.49
C VAL A 349 -19.14 25.14 4.69
N GLY A 350 -18.32 24.49 5.51
CA GLY A 350 -17.55 25.13 6.57
C GLY A 350 -16.08 24.85 6.35
N TYR A 351 -15.23 25.87 6.51
CA TYR A 351 -13.79 25.66 6.50
C TYR A 351 -13.07 26.56 7.50
N TYR A 352 -11.94 26.05 7.98
CA TYR A 352 -11.03 26.73 8.86
C TYR A 352 -9.66 26.83 8.19
N VAL A 353 -9.16 28.06 8.02
CA VAL A 353 -7.80 28.30 7.54
C VAL A 353 -6.91 28.42 8.77
N ARG A 354 -5.91 27.55 8.88
CA ARG A 354 -4.85 27.65 9.88
C ARG A 354 -3.62 28.27 9.26
N CYS A 355 -3.24 29.44 9.75
CA CYS A 355 -1.93 30.01 9.51
C CYS A 355 -0.96 29.60 10.63
N ALA A 356 0.26 29.19 10.25
CA ALA A 356 1.28 28.76 11.20
C ALA A 356 2.14 29.90 11.75
N TYR A 357 2.10 31.09 11.14
CA TYR A 357 3.07 32.17 11.41
C TYR A 357 2.45 33.51 11.84
N ASP A 358 1.15 33.73 11.62
CA ASP A 358 0.42 34.93 12.06
C ASP A 358 -0.97 34.58 12.64
N GLU A 359 -1.72 35.62 13.02
CA GLU A 359 -3.08 35.52 13.54
C GLU A 359 -4.17 35.48 12.44
N SER A 360 -3.81 35.28 11.16
CA SER A 360 -4.77 35.22 10.04
C SER A 360 -5.57 33.91 9.98
N SER A 361 -5.56 33.14 11.06
CA SER A 361 -6.42 31.95 11.15
C SER A 361 -7.87 32.39 11.28
N ALA A 362 -8.77 31.75 10.55
CA ALA A 362 -10.17 32.13 10.59
C ALA A 362 -11.08 30.96 10.18
N TYR A 363 -12.22 30.87 10.85
CA TYR A 363 -13.35 30.05 10.43
C TYR A 363 -14.29 30.83 9.51
N ARG A 364 -14.76 30.20 8.44
CA ARG A 364 -15.78 30.73 7.53
C ARG A 364 -16.75 29.63 7.15
N SER A 365 -18.01 30.00 6.93
CA SER A 365 -19.03 29.08 6.45
C SER A 365 -20.00 29.78 5.52
N HIS A 366 -20.60 29.02 4.61
CA HIS A 366 -21.64 29.49 3.71
C HIS A 366 -22.74 28.45 3.60
N ARG A 367 -23.98 28.92 3.46
CA ARG A 367 -25.18 28.11 3.29
C ARG A 367 -25.91 28.62 2.05
N GLY A 368 -26.21 27.74 1.12
CA GLY A 368 -26.83 28.07 -0.15
C GLY A 368 -26.47 27.06 -1.23
N GLU A 369 -27.23 27.07 -2.32
CA GLU A 369 -26.99 26.20 -3.48
C GLU A 369 -25.65 26.50 -4.17
N ASP A 370 -25.10 27.71 -3.98
CA ASP A 370 -23.82 28.18 -4.49
C ASP A 370 -22.65 27.92 -3.53
N CYS A 371 -22.82 27.06 -2.50
CA CYS A 371 -21.79 26.84 -1.49
C CYS A 371 -20.48 26.29 -2.04
N VAL A 372 -20.53 25.40 -3.03
CA VAL A 372 -19.31 24.86 -3.65
C VAL A 372 -18.60 25.91 -4.52
N PRO A 373 -19.28 26.60 -5.46
CA PRO A 373 -18.67 27.70 -6.21
C PRO A 373 -18.08 28.79 -5.30
N TRP A 374 -18.82 29.19 -4.25
CA TRP A 374 -18.35 30.17 -3.27
C TRP A 374 -17.06 29.69 -2.57
N PHE A 375 -17.03 28.45 -2.10
CA PHE A 375 -15.86 27.87 -1.44
C PHE A 375 -14.64 27.83 -2.37
N VAL A 376 -14.84 27.44 -3.63
CA VAL A 376 -13.75 27.42 -4.62
C VAL A 376 -13.25 28.84 -4.91
N GLY A 377 -14.13 29.84 -4.97
CA GLY A 377 -13.76 31.26 -5.05
C GLY A 377 -12.89 31.70 -3.87
N GLU A 378 -13.30 31.37 -2.64
CA GLU A 378 -12.55 31.66 -1.42
C GLU A 378 -11.16 31.00 -1.40
N LEU A 379 -11.02 29.77 -1.90
CA LEU A 379 -9.72 29.11 -2.07
C LEU A 379 -8.83 29.84 -3.08
N GLY A 380 -9.43 30.38 -4.15
CA GLY A 380 -8.75 31.22 -5.14
C GLY A 380 -8.23 32.53 -4.54
N ASP A 381 -9.07 33.21 -3.76
CA ASP A 381 -8.70 34.41 -3.02
C ASP A 381 -7.58 34.12 -2.01
N LEU A 382 -7.68 33.01 -1.28
CA LEU A 382 -6.62 32.56 -0.38
C LEU A 382 -5.32 32.32 -1.13
N ALA A 383 -5.33 31.62 -2.27
CA ALA A 383 -4.13 31.38 -3.06
C ALA A 383 -3.45 32.68 -3.53
N ARG A 384 -4.24 33.70 -3.93
CA ARG A 384 -3.73 35.03 -4.28
C ARG A 384 -3.10 35.76 -3.09
N ARG A 385 -3.74 35.71 -1.91
CA ARG A 385 -3.16 36.27 -0.67
C ARG A 385 -1.85 35.58 -0.30
N VAL A 386 -1.83 34.24 -0.34
CA VAL A 386 -0.62 33.45 -0.03
C VAL A 386 0.51 33.77 -1.00
N LYS A 387 0.24 33.95 -2.29
CA LYS A 387 1.24 34.39 -3.27
C LYS A 387 1.87 35.73 -2.86
N ALA A 388 1.06 36.73 -2.51
CA ALA A 388 1.56 38.04 -2.11
C ALA A 388 2.46 37.96 -0.87
N ILE A 389 2.09 37.10 0.08
CA ILE A 389 2.87 36.86 1.30
C ILE A 389 4.20 36.16 0.99
N LEU A 390 4.18 35.11 0.16
CA LEU A 390 5.39 34.37 -0.24
C LEU A 390 6.33 35.23 -1.10
N ALA A 391 5.81 36.19 -1.87
CA ALA A 391 6.61 37.14 -2.64
C ALA A 391 7.32 38.19 -1.75
N SER A 392 6.73 38.52 -0.60
CA SER A 392 7.31 39.46 0.38
C SER A 392 8.34 38.74 1.27
N ASN A 393 9.53 38.47 0.73
CA ASN A 393 10.62 37.84 1.48
C ASN A 393 11.07 38.74 2.65
N THR A 394 10.70 38.37 3.88
CA THR A 394 11.02 39.16 5.08
C THR A 394 12.48 38.97 5.44
N PRO A 395 13.29 40.04 5.53
CA PRO A 395 14.69 39.93 5.89
C PRO A 395 14.86 39.34 7.30
N MET A 396 15.96 38.61 7.49
CA MET A 396 16.33 38.06 8.79
C MET A 396 16.43 39.19 9.84
N ARG A 397 15.80 38.98 10.99
CA ARG A 397 15.93 39.87 12.15
C ARG A 397 17.35 39.84 12.70
N ASP A 398 17.73 40.88 13.41
CA ASP A 398 19.03 40.93 14.08
C ASP A 398 19.19 39.77 15.07
N LEU A 399 20.34 39.10 14.99
CA LEU A 399 20.68 37.97 15.85
C LEU A 399 20.98 38.46 17.27
N THR A 400 20.42 37.77 18.26
CA THR A 400 20.76 37.96 19.67
C THR A 400 22.21 37.54 19.95
N SER A 401 22.77 38.00 21.08
CA SER A 401 24.15 37.64 21.48
C SER A 401 24.35 36.12 21.56
N GLU A 402 23.37 35.41 22.11
CA GLU A 402 23.35 33.93 22.21
C GLU A 402 23.34 33.25 20.84
N GLN A 403 22.49 33.71 19.92
CA GLN A 403 22.43 33.14 18.56
C GLN A 403 23.73 33.37 17.76
N ARG A 404 24.40 34.50 18.01
CA ARG A 404 25.71 34.77 17.42
C ARG A 404 26.78 33.84 17.99
N GLU A 405 26.66 33.47 19.26
CA GLU A 405 27.57 32.52 19.92
C GLU A 405 27.37 31.10 19.41
N GLU A 406 26.11 30.65 19.30
CA GLU A 406 25.75 29.37 18.66
C GLU A 406 26.30 29.26 17.23
N LEU A 407 26.23 30.35 16.45
CA LEU A 407 26.79 30.36 15.10
C LEU A 407 28.32 30.27 15.07
N ARG A 408 29.01 30.70 16.13
CA ARG A 408 30.48 30.61 16.26
C ARG A 408 30.95 29.28 16.85
N ASP A 409 30.07 28.54 17.53
CA ASP A 409 30.42 27.29 18.18
C ASP A 409 30.80 26.21 17.15
N ALA A 410 32.04 25.70 17.25
CA ALA A 410 32.54 24.64 16.37
C ALA A 410 31.80 23.31 16.57
N THR A 411 31.18 23.10 17.74
CA THR A 411 30.41 21.90 18.06
C THR A 411 28.94 21.97 17.62
N ALA A 412 28.47 23.15 17.18
CA ALA A 412 27.11 23.33 16.71
C ALA A 412 26.80 22.39 15.53
N LEU A 413 25.63 21.76 15.57
CA LEU A 413 25.15 20.87 14.52
C LEU A 413 24.25 21.65 13.55
N CYS A 414 24.20 21.23 12.29
CA CYS A 414 23.24 21.79 11.35
C CYS A 414 21.82 21.46 11.81
N HIS A 415 20.99 22.48 12.05
CA HIS A 415 19.64 22.27 12.57
C HIS A 415 18.72 21.50 11.59
N VAL A 416 19.02 21.52 10.28
CA VAL A 416 18.26 20.83 9.23
C VAL A 416 18.55 19.33 9.18
N CYS A 417 19.83 18.96 9.13
CA CYS A 417 20.27 17.57 8.94
C CYS A 417 20.80 16.88 10.20
N GLY A 418 21.05 17.63 11.27
CA GLY A 418 21.56 17.14 12.55
C GLY A 418 23.03 16.73 12.55
N LYS A 419 23.80 17.06 11.50
CA LYS A 419 25.21 16.66 11.35
C LYS A 419 26.17 17.80 11.72
N PRO A 420 27.39 17.47 12.18
CA PRO A 420 28.45 18.45 12.40
C PRO A 420 28.88 19.10 11.07
N PHE A 421 29.57 20.24 11.18
CA PHE A 421 30.17 20.93 10.05
C PHE A 421 31.61 20.46 9.87
N ALA A 422 31.96 20.01 8.66
CA ALA A 422 33.35 19.77 8.29
C ALA A 422 34.07 21.10 7.98
N GLU A 423 35.40 21.12 7.99
CA GLU A 423 36.18 22.33 7.68
C GLU A 423 35.89 22.91 6.28
N ALA A 424 35.49 22.07 5.33
CA ALA A 424 35.13 22.47 3.97
C ALA A 424 33.67 22.97 3.84
N ASP A 425 32.83 22.80 4.87
CA ASP A 425 31.42 23.16 4.80
C ASP A 425 31.20 24.67 4.98
N THR A 426 30.45 25.28 4.06
CA THR A 426 30.00 26.67 4.26
C THR A 426 28.82 26.73 5.23
N ARG A 427 29.07 27.31 6.41
CA ARG A 427 28.04 27.56 7.43
C ARG A 427 27.23 28.81 7.08
N VAL A 428 25.92 28.67 6.98
CA VAL A 428 24.98 29.75 6.67
C VAL A 428 23.95 29.93 7.79
N ARG A 429 23.29 31.09 7.78
CA ARG A 429 22.27 31.49 8.75
C ARG A 429 20.89 31.23 8.15
N ASP A 430 20.26 30.14 8.56
CA ASP A 430 18.90 29.83 8.13
C ASP A 430 17.88 30.63 8.95
N HIS A 431 16.88 31.16 8.27
CA HIS A 431 15.81 31.94 8.89
C HIS A 431 14.50 31.70 8.15
N CYS A 432 13.40 31.98 8.84
CA CYS A 432 12.08 31.91 8.23
C CYS A 432 11.82 33.15 7.37
N HIS A 433 11.57 32.99 6.07
CA HIS A 433 11.27 34.10 5.14
C HIS A 433 9.92 34.77 5.40
N LEU A 434 9.04 34.14 6.19
CA LEU A 434 7.74 34.71 6.58
C LEU A 434 7.80 35.57 7.84
N THR A 435 8.67 35.24 8.80
CA THR A 435 8.74 35.94 10.11
C THR A 435 10.05 36.71 10.33
N GLY A 436 11.08 36.42 9.52
CA GLY A 436 12.46 36.87 9.72
C GLY A 436 13.19 36.18 10.88
N ARG A 437 12.56 35.24 11.59
CA ARG A 437 13.14 34.60 12.78
C ARG A 437 14.26 33.63 12.38
N TYR A 438 15.43 33.79 13.01
CA TYR A 438 16.55 32.85 12.90
C TYR A 438 16.17 31.47 13.45
N ARG A 439 16.50 30.42 12.68
CA ARG A 439 16.18 29.02 13.00
C ARG A 439 17.39 28.25 13.52
N GLY A 440 18.59 28.59 13.03
CA GLY A 440 19.82 27.95 13.47
C GLY A 440 20.89 27.93 12.38
N PRO A 441 22.09 27.43 12.70
CA PRO A 441 23.14 27.24 11.72
C PRO A 441 22.76 26.10 10.76
N ALA A 442 23.05 26.27 9.47
CA ALA A 442 22.80 25.26 8.46
C ALA A 442 23.96 25.12 7.48
N HIS A 443 24.12 23.94 6.87
CA HIS A 443 24.94 23.79 5.68
C HIS A 443 24.32 24.58 4.54
N SER A 444 25.12 25.25 3.71
CA SER A 444 24.63 25.96 2.52
C SER A 444 23.70 25.09 1.64
N ALA A 445 24.09 23.84 1.38
CA ALA A 445 23.27 22.89 0.62
C ALA A 445 21.97 22.50 1.34
N CYS A 446 21.99 22.35 2.67
CA CYS A 446 20.79 22.05 3.45
C CYS A 446 19.81 23.23 3.43
N ASN A 447 20.32 24.45 3.63
CA ASN A 447 19.55 25.70 3.56
C ASN A 447 18.88 25.88 2.19
N LEU A 448 19.61 25.65 1.09
CA LEU A 448 19.04 25.73 -0.26
C LEU A 448 17.93 24.69 -0.51
N ASN A 449 17.93 23.56 0.20
CA ASN A 449 16.90 22.53 0.11
C ASN A 449 15.75 22.76 1.13
N TYR A 450 15.95 23.64 2.11
CA TYR A 450 14.96 23.95 3.15
C TYR A 450 14.16 25.18 2.70
N LYS A 451 13.16 24.95 1.85
CA LYS A 451 12.36 26.00 1.21
C LYS A 451 10.89 25.87 1.58
N ASP A 452 10.26 27.03 1.78
CA ASP A 452 8.83 27.15 2.03
C ASP A 452 8.00 26.50 0.91
N SER A 453 6.98 25.74 1.31
CA SER A 453 6.06 25.08 0.39
C SER A 453 5.06 26.07 -0.19
N HIS A 454 4.93 26.07 -1.52
CA HIS A 454 3.88 26.79 -2.26
C HIS A 454 2.59 25.96 -2.39
N VAL A 455 2.53 24.83 -1.66
CA VAL A 455 1.36 23.94 -1.63
C VAL A 455 0.53 24.25 -0.38
N ILE A 456 -0.73 24.59 -0.58
CA ILE A 456 -1.75 24.71 0.46
C ILE A 456 -2.52 23.38 0.52
N PRO A 457 -2.32 22.55 1.55
CA PRO A 457 -3.17 21.39 1.78
C PRO A 457 -4.58 21.81 2.18
N VAL A 458 -5.57 21.28 1.47
CA VAL A 458 -6.99 21.36 1.78
C VAL A 458 -7.44 19.98 2.26
N ILE A 459 -7.76 19.87 3.54
CA ILE A 459 -7.97 18.61 4.22
C ILE A 459 -9.46 18.42 4.46
N PHE A 460 -9.97 17.31 3.94
CA PHE A 460 -11.30 16.79 4.24
C PHE A 460 -11.16 15.43 4.92
N HIS A 461 -12.15 15.01 5.69
CA HIS A 461 -12.17 13.69 6.31
C HIS A 461 -13.07 12.76 5.50
N ASN A 462 -12.50 11.71 4.91
CA ASN A 462 -13.16 10.84 3.92
C ASN A 462 -13.43 11.54 2.56
N LEU A 463 -12.53 12.45 2.16
CA LEU A 463 -12.59 13.17 0.87
C LEU A 463 -12.87 12.23 -0.30
N SER A 464 -12.06 11.16 -0.41
CA SER A 464 -12.06 10.27 -1.58
C SER A 464 -13.35 9.49 -1.74
N GLY A 465 -14.14 9.38 -0.66
CA GLY A 465 -15.36 8.58 -0.60
C GLY A 465 -16.63 9.41 -0.71
N TYR A 466 -16.55 10.74 -0.58
CA TYR A 466 -17.74 11.59 -0.52
C TYR A 466 -17.50 12.99 -1.09
N ASP A 467 -16.84 13.88 -0.35
CA ASP A 467 -16.76 15.31 -0.67
C ASP A 467 -16.09 15.62 -2.02
N ALA A 468 -15.15 14.77 -2.46
CA ALA A 468 -14.48 14.94 -3.75
C ALA A 468 -15.45 15.02 -4.93
N HIS A 469 -16.56 14.27 -4.87
CA HIS A 469 -17.54 14.19 -5.96
C HIS A 469 -18.28 15.52 -6.19
N PHE A 470 -18.43 16.35 -5.15
CA PHE A 470 -19.10 17.63 -5.25
C PHE A 470 -18.16 18.76 -5.69
N ILE A 471 -16.88 18.68 -5.34
CA ILE A 471 -15.95 19.81 -5.49
C ILE A 471 -15.03 19.71 -6.71
N ILE A 472 -14.77 18.51 -7.22
CA ILE A 472 -13.71 18.30 -8.21
C ILE A 472 -13.98 19.02 -9.53
N GLU A 473 -15.25 19.07 -9.97
CA GLU A 473 -15.67 19.75 -11.20
C GLU A 473 -15.47 21.26 -11.07
N ASP A 474 -16.00 21.86 -10.02
CA ASP A 474 -15.86 23.30 -9.75
C ASP A 474 -14.39 23.70 -9.60
N VAL A 475 -13.59 22.92 -8.87
CA VAL A 475 -12.13 23.16 -8.74
C VAL A 475 -11.41 23.02 -10.08
N ALA A 476 -11.82 22.06 -10.92
CA ALA A 476 -11.23 21.87 -12.24
C ALA A 476 -11.53 23.06 -13.17
N ASN A 477 -12.74 23.62 -13.09
CA ASN A 477 -13.22 24.67 -13.98
C ASN A 477 -12.88 26.10 -13.50
N ALA A 478 -12.74 26.32 -12.18
CA ALA A 478 -12.57 27.67 -11.62
C ALA A 478 -11.21 28.32 -11.89
N PHE A 479 -10.17 27.54 -12.23
CA PHE A 479 -8.84 28.09 -12.51
C PHE A 479 -8.29 27.56 -13.84
N GLU A 480 -7.66 28.43 -14.61
CA GLU A 480 -6.97 28.06 -15.86
C GLU A 480 -5.71 27.23 -15.53
N SER A 481 -5.84 25.91 -15.45
CA SER A 481 -4.70 24.99 -15.35
C SER A 481 -5.17 23.54 -15.48
N SER A 482 -4.24 22.62 -15.75
CA SER A 482 -4.49 21.19 -15.55
C SER A 482 -4.63 20.85 -14.05
N VAL A 483 -5.39 19.79 -13.78
CA VAL A 483 -5.49 19.15 -12.45
C VAL A 483 -4.52 17.97 -12.42
N GLU A 484 -3.66 17.91 -11.42
CA GLU A 484 -2.79 16.76 -11.16
C GLU A 484 -3.57 15.75 -10.29
N LEU A 485 -3.85 14.56 -10.82
CA LEU A 485 -4.64 13.52 -10.14
C LEU A 485 -3.77 12.33 -9.73
N LEU A 486 -4.00 11.81 -8.52
CA LEU A 486 -3.51 10.50 -8.10
C LEU A 486 -4.72 9.55 -7.90
N PRO A 487 -5.18 8.88 -8.96
CA PRO A 487 -6.36 8.02 -8.91
C PRO A 487 -6.08 6.70 -8.19
N LEU A 488 -7.08 6.22 -7.43
CA LEU A 488 -7.14 4.84 -6.94
C LEU A 488 -8.02 3.98 -7.86
N THR A 489 -9.18 4.53 -8.23
CA THR A 489 -10.11 3.97 -9.23
C THR A 489 -10.54 5.09 -10.17
N LYS A 490 -11.46 4.79 -11.11
CA LYS A 490 -12.05 5.81 -11.99
C LYS A 490 -12.88 6.87 -11.24
N GLU A 491 -13.36 6.53 -10.05
CA GLU A 491 -14.25 7.38 -9.25
C GLU A 491 -13.59 7.90 -7.97
N ARG A 492 -12.57 7.20 -7.46
CA ARG A 492 -11.91 7.55 -6.19
C ARG A 492 -10.49 8.04 -6.44
N TYR A 493 -10.19 9.23 -5.95
CA TYR A 493 -8.88 9.85 -6.02
C TYR A 493 -8.22 9.88 -4.64
N ILE A 494 -6.96 9.47 -4.54
CA ILE A 494 -6.19 9.55 -3.28
C ILE A 494 -5.96 11.01 -2.90
N THR A 495 -5.63 11.82 -3.89
CA THR A 495 -5.42 13.27 -3.78
C THR A 495 -5.52 13.86 -5.18
N PHE A 496 -5.96 15.10 -5.25
CA PHE A 496 -5.90 15.90 -6.46
C PHE A 496 -5.31 17.27 -6.13
N THR A 497 -4.52 17.79 -7.05
CA THR A 497 -3.84 19.08 -6.89
C THR A 497 -4.20 19.99 -8.05
N LYS A 498 -4.68 21.19 -7.73
CA LYS A 498 -4.97 22.24 -8.70
C LYS A 498 -3.87 23.30 -8.64
N ASN A 499 -3.33 23.66 -9.79
CA ASN A 499 -2.37 24.74 -9.92
C ASN A 499 -3.14 26.05 -10.16
N VAL A 500 -2.86 27.11 -9.40
CA VAL A 500 -3.57 28.39 -9.61
C VAL A 500 -2.70 29.25 -10.53
N ALA A 501 -2.86 29.15 -11.85
CA ALA A 501 -1.93 29.77 -12.82
C ALA A 501 -1.83 31.30 -12.68
N ASN A 502 -2.92 31.98 -12.29
CA ASN A 502 -2.89 33.44 -11.99
C ASN A 502 -1.97 33.80 -10.80
N THR A 503 -1.43 32.80 -10.10
CA THR A 503 -0.41 32.94 -9.07
C THR A 503 1.01 32.58 -9.51
N GLU A 504 1.25 32.40 -10.82
CA GLU A 504 2.59 32.18 -11.36
C GLU A 504 3.49 33.40 -11.10
N ASP A 505 4.68 33.15 -10.57
CA ASP A 505 5.74 34.14 -10.41
C ASP A 505 6.62 34.21 -11.67
N GLY A 506 7.55 35.18 -11.71
CA GLY A 506 8.50 35.31 -12.83
C GLY A 506 9.46 34.12 -13.02
N CYS A 507 9.40 33.09 -12.16
CA CYS A 507 10.21 31.87 -12.27
C CYS A 507 9.38 30.61 -12.63
N GLY A 508 8.08 30.76 -12.89
CA GLY A 508 7.18 29.67 -13.27
C GLY A 508 6.62 28.86 -12.09
N THR A 509 6.75 29.35 -10.86
CA THR A 509 6.18 28.71 -9.66
C THR A 509 4.83 29.34 -9.33
N CYS A 510 3.79 28.51 -9.26
CA CYS A 510 2.45 28.90 -8.83
C CYS A 510 2.06 28.25 -7.50
N VAL A 511 1.11 28.86 -6.80
CA VAL A 511 0.49 28.29 -5.61
C VAL A 511 -0.35 27.09 -6.03
N LYS A 512 -0.21 25.99 -5.29
CA LYS A 512 -0.92 24.73 -5.54
C LYS A 512 -1.90 24.43 -4.42
N LEU A 513 -3.16 24.16 -4.76
CA LEU A 513 -4.16 23.66 -3.82
C LEU A 513 -4.15 22.14 -3.88
N ARG A 514 -3.77 21.47 -2.80
CA ARG A 514 -3.73 20.00 -2.74
C ARG A 514 -4.80 19.47 -1.81
N PHE A 515 -5.77 18.75 -2.37
CA PHE A 515 -6.86 18.15 -1.62
C PHE A 515 -6.43 16.80 -1.05
N VAL A 516 -6.55 16.63 0.26
CA VAL A 516 -6.02 15.50 1.01
C VAL A 516 -7.13 14.85 1.83
N ASP A 517 -7.20 13.53 1.76
CA ASP A 517 -8.10 12.72 2.58
C ASP A 517 -7.44 12.34 3.91
N SER A 518 -7.93 12.91 5.01
CA SER A 518 -7.42 12.61 6.34
C SER A 518 -7.75 11.22 6.85
N TYR A 519 -8.82 10.59 6.36
CA TYR A 519 -9.20 9.24 6.77
C TYR A 519 -8.15 8.18 6.39
N LYS A 520 -7.29 8.48 5.40
CA LYS A 520 -6.18 7.60 4.98
C LYS A 520 -5.08 7.47 6.02
N PHE A 521 -4.94 8.42 6.93
CA PHE A 521 -3.95 8.38 8.01
C PHE A 521 -4.58 8.42 9.41
N LEU A 522 -5.85 8.82 9.53
CA LEU A 522 -6.67 8.73 10.74
C LEU A 522 -7.92 7.89 10.43
N SER A 523 -7.76 6.57 10.39
CA SER A 523 -8.78 5.61 9.92
C SER A 523 -9.88 5.32 10.95
N THR A 524 -10.45 6.37 11.54
CA THR A 524 -11.61 6.28 12.44
C THR A 524 -12.42 7.57 12.32
N SER A 525 -13.65 7.58 12.84
CA SER A 525 -14.54 8.72 12.71
C SER A 525 -14.01 9.96 13.44
N LEU A 526 -14.37 11.16 12.96
CA LEU A 526 -14.04 12.42 13.65
C LEU A 526 -14.57 12.46 15.09
N ASP A 527 -15.70 11.81 15.37
CA ASP A 527 -16.26 11.72 16.72
C ASP A 527 -15.33 10.95 17.66
N THR A 528 -14.88 9.77 17.22
CA THR A 528 -13.89 8.98 17.95
C THR A 528 -12.58 9.73 18.13
N LEU A 529 -12.10 10.43 17.10
CA LEU A 529 -10.88 11.23 17.19
C LEU A 529 -11.02 12.37 18.20
N ALA A 530 -12.15 13.10 18.18
CA ALA A 530 -12.43 14.17 19.11
C ALA A 530 -12.53 13.66 20.57
N SER A 531 -13.09 12.47 20.77
CA SER A 531 -13.23 11.85 22.11
C SER A 531 -11.91 11.57 22.81
N TYR A 532 -10.80 11.44 22.06
CA TYR A 532 -9.47 11.24 22.64
C TYR A 532 -8.81 12.54 23.12
N PHE A 533 -9.36 13.70 22.77
CA PHE A 533 -8.84 14.98 23.23
C PHE A 533 -9.43 15.35 24.58
N ASP A 534 -8.54 15.70 25.51
CA ASP A 534 -8.93 16.49 26.67
C ASP A 534 -9.43 17.88 26.18
N LYS A 535 -10.51 18.36 26.77
CA LYS A 535 -11.12 19.67 26.44
C LYS A 535 -10.10 20.81 26.56
N SER A 536 -9.16 20.73 27.49
CA SER A 536 -8.07 21.70 27.65
C SER A 536 -7.14 21.80 26.43
N HIS A 537 -7.08 20.76 25.60
CA HIS A 537 -6.30 20.73 24.36
C HIS A 537 -7.04 21.31 23.15
N MET A 538 -8.35 21.58 23.25
CA MET A 538 -9.18 22.17 22.17
C MET A 538 -8.97 23.69 22.04
N ARG A 539 -7.72 24.14 22.10
CA ARG A 539 -7.32 25.56 22.17
C ARG A 539 -7.77 26.36 20.95
N ILE A 540 -7.75 25.74 19.76
CA ILE A 540 -8.18 26.37 18.50
C ILE A 540 -9.70 26.60 18.50
N LEU A 541 -10.47 25.58 18.89
CA LEU A 541 -11.91 25.70 19.00
C LEU A 541 -12.28 26.77 20.03
N ARG A 542 -11.60 26.75 21.19
CA ARG A 542 -11.83 27.74 22.25
C ARG A 542 -11.45 29.16 21.83
N SER A 543 -10.40 29.34 21.04
CA SER A 543 -10.01 30.68 20.56
C SER A 543 -11.01 31.27 19.57
N GLU A 544 -11.60 30.45 18.70
CA GLU A 544 -12.63 30.92 17.75
C GLU A 544 -13.95 31.28 18.47
N PHE A 545 -14.31 30.49 19.48
CA PHE A 545 -15.56 30.66 20.23
C PHE A 545 -15.34 31.25 21.64
N LEU A 546 -14.42 32.21 21.77
CA LEU A 546 -14.09 32.87 23.05
C LEU A 546 -15.28 33.55 23.74
N HIS A 547 -16.31 33.90 22.98
CA HIS A 547 -17.50 34.61 23.47
C HIS A 547 -18.54 33.68 24.12
N LEU A 548 -18.40 32.35 23.95
CA LEU A 548 -19.31 31.38 24.54
C LEU A 548 -18.99 31.15 26.02
N SER A 549 -20.03 30.84 26.80
CA SER A 549 -19.86 30.38 28.18
C SER A 549 -19.18 28.99 28.21
N GLU A 550 -18.71 28.55 29.38
CA GLU A 550 -18.17 27.17 29.49
C GLU A 550 -19.23 26.10 29.21
N GLU A 551 -20.47 26.34 29.62
CA GLU A 551 -21.60 25.44 29.39
C GLU A 551 -21.91 25.33 27.88
N ASP A 552 -22.00 26.47 27.18
CA ASP A 552 -22.25 26.49 25.73
C ASP A 552 -21.06 25.93 24.94
N PHE A 553 -19.84 26.17 25.41
CA PHE A 553 -18.65 25.60 24.78
C PHE A 553 -18.60 24.09 24.92
N GLU A 554 -19.02 23.55 26.06
CA GLU A 554 -19.09 22.10 26.29
C GLU A 554 -20.01 21.42 25.28
N LEU A 555 -21.11 22.07 24.89
CA LEU A 555 -22.01 21.58 23.85
C LEU A 555 -21.32 21.39 22.49
N LEU A 556 -20.33 22.23 22.15
CA LEU A 556 -19.57 22.15 20.90
C LEU A 556 -18.47 21.07 20.89
N THR A 557 -18.14 20.49 22.05
CA THR A 557 -17.06 19.49 22.16
C THR A 557 -17.48 18.09 21.72
N ARG A 558 -18.79 17.88 21.51
CA ARG A 558 -19.38 16.62 21.05
C ARG A 558 -19.87 16.76 19.61
N LYS A 559 -19.87 15.66 18.86
CA LYS A 559 -20.51 15.61 17.55
C LYS A 559 -22.02 15.85 17.68
N GLY A 560 -22.53 16.86 16.98
CA GLY A 560 -23.96 17.13 16.89
C GLY A 560 -24.73 16.05 16.11
N VAL A 561 -26.02 15.93 16.41
CA VAL A 561 -26.94 15.02 15.72
C VAL A 561 -27.66 15.79 14.61
N PHE A 562 -27.74 15.20 13.42
CA PHE A 562 -28.37 15.83 12.26
C PHE A 562 -29.38 14.89 11.59
N PRO A 563 -30.64 15.31 11.33
CA PRO A 563 -31.67 14.45 10.77
C PRO A 563 -31.56 14.36 9.25
N TYR A 564 -30.58 13.60 8.75
CA TYR A 564 -30.24 13.56 7.32
C TYR A 564 -31.43 13.21 6.41
N GLU A 565 -32.26 12.21 6.77
CA GLU A 565 -33.40 11.80 5.94
C GLU A 565 -34.57 12.78 5.96
N TYR A 566 -34.69 13.56 7.04
CA TYR A 566 -35.70 14.60 7.12
C TYR A 566 -35.32 15.76 6.20
N VAL A 567 -34.04 16.12 6.12
CA VAL A 567 -33.51 17.26 5.34
C VAL A 567 -33.33 16.87 3.87
N ASP A 568 -34.46 16.66 3.20
CA ASP A 568 -34.53 16.36 1.75
C ASP A 568 -34.50 17.61 0.86
N SER A 569 -34.66 18.80 1.45
CA SER A 569 -34.76 20.07 0.74
C SER A 569 -34.13 21.20 1.55
N ALA A 570 -33.66 22.24 0.85
CA ALA A 570 -33.06 23.43 1.45
C ALA A 570 -34.03 24.19 2.36
N GLU A 571 -35.33 24.15 2.05
CA GLU A 571 -36.38 24.86 2.79
C GLU A 571 -36.47 24.38 4.25
N LYS A 572 -36.26 23.07 4.49
CA LYS A 572 -36.28 22.49 5.84
C LYS A 572 -35.16 22.99 6.73
N LEU A 573 -34.08 23.54 6.17
CA LEU A 573 -33.01 24.17 6.93
C LEU A 573 -33.36 25.58 7.44
N LEU A 574 -34.46 26.15 6.95
CA LEU A 574 -35.01 27.44 7.41
C LEU A 574 -36.01 27.26 8.57
N GLU A 575 -36.35 26.01 8.91
CA GLU A 575 -37.21 25.72 10.06
C GLU A 575 -36.55 26.21 11.36
N THR A 576 -37.35 26.85 12.21
CA THR A 576 -36.87 27.44 13.49
C THR A 576 -36.94 26.48 14.67
N ARG A 577 -37.35 25.23 14.43
CA ARG A 577 -37.52 24.20 15.45
C ARG A 577 -37.00 22.87 14.94
N LEU A 578 -36.39 22.10 15.83
CA LEU A 578 -35.99 20.73 15.52
C LEU A 578 -37.22 19.86 15.26
N PRO A 579 -37.13 18.92 14.30
CA PRO A 579 -38.20 17.97 14.05
C PRO A 579 -38.33 16.97 15.20
N GLN A 580 -39.43 16.20 15.21
CA GLN A 580 -39.66 15.16 16.20
C GLN A 580 -38.55 14.08 16.13
N ARG A 581 -38.34 13.36 17.24
CA ARG A 581 -37.27 12.36 17.36
C ARG A 581 -37.36 11.30 16.26
N GLU A 582 -38.57 10.91 15.90
CA GLU A 582 -38.89 9.92 14.87
C GLU A 582 -38.35 10.33 13.49
N SER A 583 -38.25 11.63 13.22
CA SER A 583 -37.70 12.16 11.96
C SER A 583 -36.17 12.05 11.86
N PHE A 584 -35.48 11.62 12.92
CA PHE A 584 -34.04 11.31 12.90
C PHE A 584 -33.75 9.85 12.53
N HIS A 585 -34.77 9.10 12.09
CA HIS A 585 -34.59 7.76 11.56
C HIS A 585 -33.55 7.75 10.43
N SER A 586 -32.70 6.72 10.42
CA SER A 586 -31.68 6.49 9.39
C SER A 586 -31.88 5.09 8.80
N SER A 587 -32.22 5.02 7.52
CA SER A 587 -32.38 3.79 6.74
C SER A 587 -31.08 3.00 6.61
N LEU A 588 -29.92 3.68 6.70
CA LEU A 588 -28.60 3.05 6.72
C LEU A 588 -28.37 2.21 7.99
N THR A 589 -28.94 2.62 9.11
CA THR A 589 -28.77 1.93 10.40
C THR A 589 -30.01 1.18 10.85
N GLY A 590 -31.18 1.49 10.29
CA GLY A 590 -32.49 0.95 10.71
C GLY A 590 -32.98 1.47 12.06
N ASP A 591 -32.31 2.51 12.59
CA ASP A 591 -32.49 2.98 13.96
C ASP A 591 -32.79 4.49 13.98
N THR A 592 -33.48 4.93 15.03
CA THR A 592 -33.71 6.34 15.37
C THR A 592 -32.67 6.81 16.38
N VAL A 593 -32.39 8.12 16.42
CA VAL A 593 -31.51 8.74 17.42
C VAL A 593 -31.88 8.34 18.87
N SER A 594 -30.88 8.17 19.73
CA SER A 594 -31.08 7.88 21.15
C SER A 594 -31.77 9.04 21.88
N GLY A 595 -32.41 8.77 23.02
CA GLY A 595 -33.06 9.80 23.84
C GLY A 595 -32.08 10.87 24.32
N ASP A 596 -30.88 10.47 24.72
CA ASP A 596 -29.84 11.37 25.22
C ASP A 596 -29.26 12.24 24.10
N ASP A 597 -29.05 11.67 22.92
CA ASP A 597 -28.61 12.40 21.72
C ASP A 597 -29.65 13.42 21.25
N TYR A 598 -30.94 13.08 21.30
CA TYR A 598 -32.02 14.01 20.94
C TYR A 598 -32.16 15.13 21.97
N ALA A 599 -32.08 14.82 23.27
CA ALA A 599 -32.09 15.83 24.32
C ALA A 599 -30.89 16.80 24.18
N HIS A 600 -29.72 16.27 23.83
CA HIS A 600 -28.55 17.09 23.52
C HIS A 600 -28.82 17.99 22.30
N ALA A 601 -29.38 17.46 21.21
CA ALA A 601 -29.71 18.24 20.03
C ALA A 601 -30.74 19.37 20.29
N ILE A 602 -31.67 19.19 21.24
CA ILE A 602 -32.60 20.25 21.68
C ILE A 602 -31.89 21.37 22.46
N THR A 603 -30.82 21.00 23.18
CA THR A 603 -30.10 21.94 24.05
C THR A 603 -29.11 22.81 23.26
N VAL A 604 -28.50 22.25 22.21
CA VAL A 604 -27.64 22.94 21.23
C VAL A 604 -28.47 23.88 20.35
#